data_AF-A0A6I8LWI7-F1
#
_entry.id   AF-A0A6I8LWI7-F1
#
_cell.length_a   1.000
_cell.length_b   1.000
_cell.length_c   1.000
_cell.angle_alpha   90.00
_cell.angle_beta   90.00
_cell.angle_gamma   90.00
#
_symmetry.space_group_name_H-M   'P 1'
#
loop_
_entity.id
_entity.type
_entity.pdbx_description
1 polymer ?
#
loop_
_entity_poly.entity_id
_entity_poly.type
_entity_poly.pdbx_seq_one_letter_code
_entity_poly.pdbx_strand_id
1 'polypeptide(L)'
;MRAAADKVGLLTRYYAAMATNDSQDFGSYYAENMTLKFGNSPEIDGRDNIVAAFKGMLDRVVSLEHDLVNAWEEEGGVVFFESVGRWTLRGGAVIEINAASKITIVDEQFVDQRIYVDNAPVFEALERESSMAGEHREFQSRLIVTGLDADGKSAFVSDGPTTDRLVADGYTRNHLWQATEVPTPVMAANGPGGASVIPPPPAGYNYVITAFAPDSEWDYEGGYARILAESGAGDAVDPTDAPGMHTTDTIDIVTVISGEACVLLDTGETTMRQGDTIVQRGTKHAWRNRAHEPCVVSAVHVSVLR
;
A
#
# COMPACT_ATOMS: atom_id res chain seq x y z
N MET A 1 46.40 7.62 0.37
CA MET A 1 46.43 8.10 -1.05
C MET A 1 45.05 7.89 -1.70
N ARG A 2 44.77 8.33 -2.94
CA ARG A 2 43.53 7.86 -3.62
C ARG A 2 43.57 6.34 -3.76
N ALA A 3 42.43 5.67 -3.59
CA ALA A 3 42.37 4.22 -3.70
C ALA A 3 42.73 3.76 -5.12
N ALA A 4 43.41 2.61 -5.22
CA ALA A 4 43.74 2.02 -6.50
C ALA A 4 42.48 1.61 -7.30
N ALA A 5 42.59 1.62 -8.63
CA ALA A 5 41.44 1.44 -9.53
C ALA A 5 40.80 0.04 -9.41
N ASP A 6 41.60 -0.98 -9.09
CA ASP A 6 41.16 -2.33 -8.79
C ASP A 6 40.29 -2.38 -7.53
N LYS A 7 40.69 -1.67 -6.46
CA LYS A 7 39.90 -1.55 -5.21
C LYS A 7 38.59 -0.81 -5.44
N VAL A 8 38.61 0.30 -6.18
CA VAL A 8 37.38 1.03 -6.57
C VAL A 8 36.48 0.12 -7.40
N GLY A 9 37.02 -0.58 -8.39
CA GLY A 9 36.27 -1.52 -9.22
C GLY A 9 35.67 -2.68 -8.43
N LEU A 10 36.39 -3.19 -7.42
CA LEU A 10 35.89 -4.23 -6.51
C LEU A 10 34.68 -3.72 -5.71
N LEU A 11 34.77 -2.53 -5.12
CA LEU A 11 33.67 -1.90 -4.37
C LEU A 11 32.45 -1.61 -5.26
N THR A 12 32.66 -1.15 -6.49
CA THR A 12 31.56 -0.93 -7.44
C THR A 12 30.82 -2.23 -7.77
N ARG A 13 31.54 -3.33 -8.02
CA ARG A 13 30.90 -4.63 -8.27
C ARG A 13 30.14 -5.15 -7.06
N TYR A 14 30.74 -5.01 -5.87
CA TYR A 14 30.08 -5.36 -4.61
C TYR A 14 28.75 -4.61 -4.42
N TYR A 15 28.72 -3.30 -4.70
CA TYR A 15 27.48 -2.53 -4.59
C TYR A 15 26.43 -2.85 -5.65
N ALA A 16 26.85 -3.19 -6.87
CA ALA A 16 25.94 -3.69 -7.89
C ALA A 16 25.30 -5.02 -7.47
N ALA A 17 26.08 -5.94 -6.86
CA ALA A 17 25.55 -7.18 -6.30
C ALA A 17 24.51 -6.90 -5.20
N MET A 18 24.80 -5.97 -4.28
CA MET A 18 23.83 -5.55 -3.25
C MET A 18 22.53 -4.99 -3.84
N ALA A 19 22.60 -4.20 -4.91
CA ALA A 19 21.42 -3.59 -5.54
C ALA A 19 20.45 -4.64 -6.13
N THR A 20 20.96 -5.81 -6.50
CA THR A 20 20.14 -6.94 -6.97
C THR A 20 19.53 -7.79 -5.86
N ASN A 21 19.91 -7.54 -4.59
CA ASN A 21 19.53 -8.35 -3.42
C ASN A 21 19.85 -9.85 -3.57
N ASP A 22 20.95 -10.20 -4.26
CA ASP A 22 21.48 -11.55 -4.32
C ASP A 22 22.50 -11.82 -3.20
N SER A 23 22.04 -12.49 -2.15
CA SER A 23 22.85 -12.82 -0.97
C SER A 23 24.06 -13.72 -1.24
N GLN A 24 24.02 -14.55 -2.29
CA GLN A 24 25.17 -15.38 -2.64
C GLN A 24 26.25 -14.54 -3.30
N ASP A 25 25.85 -13.61 -4.17
CA ASP A 25 26.77 -12.76 -4.91
C ASP A 25 27.49 -11.78 -3.97
N PHE A 26 26.76 -10.91 -3.25
CA PHE A 26 27.42 -9.93 -2.38
C PHE A 26 28.13 -10.59 -1.18
N GLY A 27 27.65 -11.74 -0.71
CA GLY A 27 28.27 -12.49 0.37
C GLY A 27 29.63 -13.10 0.00
N SER A 28 29.89 -13.30 -1.31
CA SER A 28 31.15 -13.85 -1.81
C SER A 28 32.36 -12.95 -1.55
N TYR A 29 32.12 -11.65 -1.35
CA TYR A 29 33.14 -10.64 -1.08
C TYR A 29 33.64 -10.64 0.36
N TYR A 30 32.96 -11.29 1.30
CA TYR A 30 33.32 -11.27 2.72
C TYR A 30 34.23 -12.44 3.07
N ALA A 31 35.28 -12.22 3.88
CA ALA A 31 36.02 -13.33 4.49
C ALA A 31 35.12 -14.11 5.47
N GLU A 32 35.44 -15.38 5.72
CA GLU A 32 34.63 -16.24 6.62
C GLU A 32 34.48 -15.64 8.02
N ASN A 33 35.57 -15.08 8.56
CA ASN A 33 35.66 -14.44 9.86
C ASN A 33 35.56 -12.90 9.80
N MET A 34 34.93 -12.34 8.75
CA MET A 34 34.76 -10.89 8.62
C MET A 34 34.00 -10.32 9.81
N THR A 35 34.37 -9.10 10.22
CA THR A 35 33.57 -8.31 11.18
C THR A 35 32.93 -7.09 10.51
N LEU A 36 31.72 -6.73 10.95
CA LEU A 36 30.99 -5.55 10.47
C LEU A 36 30.48 -4.73 11.64
N LYS A 37 30.61 -3.41 11.54
CA LYS A 37 30.06 -2.49 12.54
C LYS A 37 29.38 -1.29 11.91
N PHE A 38 28.14 -1.01 12.33
CA PHE A 38 27.40 0.21 11.97
C PHE A 38 27.49 1.25 13.07
N GLY A 39 28.23 2.34 12.85
CA GLY A 39 28.41 3.42 13.83
C GLY A 39 28.80 2.89 15.21
N ASN A 40 27.91 3.09 16.20
CA ASN A 40 28.11 2.65 17.58
C ASN A 40 27.41 1.33 17.94
N SER A 41 26.79 0.65 16.98
CA SER A 41 26.11 -0.63 17.19
C SER A 41 27.08 -1.74 17.60
N PRO A 42 26.58 -2.85 18.19
CA PRO A 42 27.39 -4.06 18.38
C PRO A 42 28.03 -4.51 17.06
N GLU A 43 29.23 -5.09 17.17
CA GLU A 43 29.90 -5.73 16.03
C GLU A 43 29.15 -7.02 15.65
N ILE A 44 29.08 -7.29 14.35
CA ILE A 44 28.53 -8.52 13.79
C ILE A 44 29.71 -9.36 13.30
N ASP A 45 29.84 -10.55 13.85
CA ASP A 45 30.93 -11.49 13.55
C ASP A 45 30.49 -12.57 12.55
N GLY A 46 31.29 -12.77 11.51
CA GLY A 46 31.17 -13.86 10.56
C GLY A 46 30.29 -13.56 9.34
N ARG A 47 30.71 -14.10 8.19
CA ARG A 47 30.05 -13.90 6.88
C ARG A 47 28.54 -14.12 6.93
N ASP A 48 28.10 -15.26 7.44
CA ASP A 48 26.69 -15.66 7.38
C ASP A 48 25.79 -14.70 8.16
N ASN A 49 26.26 -14.22 9.31
CA ASN A 49 25.52 -13.26 10.14
C ASN A 49 25.42 -11.89 9.45
N ILE A 50 26.49 -11.46 8.79
CA ILE A 50 26.52 -10.21 8.02
C ILE A 50 25.57 -10.27 6.83
N VAL A 51 25.59 -11.38 6.07
CA VAL A 51 24.70 -11.60 4.93
C VAL A 51 23.23 -11.60 5.37
N ALA A 52 22.92 -12.30 6.46
CA ALA A 52 21.57 -12.32 7.01
C ALA A 52 21.09 -10.91 7.42
N ALA A 53 21.96 -10.11 8.04
CA ALA A 53 21.64 -8.74 8.44
C ALA A 53 21.32 -7.84 7.23
N PHE A 54 22.14 -7.87 6.17
CA PHE A 54 21.88 -7.10 4.96
C PHE A 54 20.60 -7.56 4.25
N LYS A 55 20.43 -8.87 4.07
CA LYS A 55 19.25 -9.43 3.40
C LYS A 55 17.95 -9.02 4.10
N GLY A 56 17.90 -9.11 5.43
CA GLY A 56 16.73 -8.71 6.21
C GLY A 56 16.32 -7.25 5.99
N MET A 57 17.27 -6.37 5.69
CA MET A 57 16.99 -4.99 5.35
C MET A 57 16.60 -4.81 3.88
N LEU A 58 17.32 -5.43 2.95
CA LEU A 58 17.06 -5.32 1.51
C LEU A 58 15.68 -5.87 1.12
N ASP A 59 15.21 -6.94 1.78
CA ASP A 59 13.88 -7.52 1.52
C ASP A 59 12.72 -6.54 1.84
N ARG A 60 12.97 -5.49 2.63
CA ARG A 60 11.96 -4.49 3.02
C ARG A 60 11.78 -3.36 2.02
N VAL A 61 12.72 -3.20 1.08
CA VAL A 61 12.73 -2.11 0.10
C VAL A 61 12.66 -2.67 -1.33
N VAL A 62 12.39 -1.82 -2.31
CA VAL A 62 12.43 -2.18 -3.73
C VAL A 62 13.88 -2.34 -4.19
N SER A 63 14.74 -1.40 -3.81
CA SER A 63 16.17 -1.43 -4.14
C SER A 63 16.99 -0.57 -3.17
N LEU A 64 18.30 -0.87 -3.14
CA LEU A 64 19.32 -0.05 -2.50
C LEU A 64 20.52 0.07 -3.45
N GLU A 65 20.68 1.23 -4.07
CA GLU A 65 21.81 1.56 -4.93
C GLU A 65 22.86 2.35 -4.16
N HIS A 66 24.13 2.23 -4.54
CA HIS A 66 25.21 3.00 -3.92
C HIS A 66 26.09 3.65 -4.97
N ASP A 67 26.24 4.97 -4.87
CA ASP A 67 27.21 5.73 -5.65
C ASP A 67 28.47 5.96 -4.82
N LEU A 68 29.61 5.43 -5.27
CA LEU A 68 30.91 5.76 -4.67
C LEU A 68 31.28 7.20 -5.04
N VAL A 69 31.46 8.05 -4.02
CA VAL A 69 31.80 9.46 -4.19
C VAL A 69 33.31 9.66 -4.19
N ASN A 70 33.97 9.18 -3.14
CA ASN A 70 35.41 9.28 -2.96
C ASN A 70 35.95 8.01 -2.33
N ALA A 71 37.20 7.65 -2.64
CA ALA A 71 37.88 6.51 -2.02
C ALA A 71 39.38 6.79 -1.84
N TRP A 72 39.89 6.41 -0.67
CA TRP A 72 41.28 6.56 -0.24
C TRP A 72 41.80 5.24 0.31
N GLU A 73 43.07 4.96 0.09
CA GLU A 73 43.74 3.74 0.54
C GLU A 73 44.94 4.07 1.41
N GLU A 74 45.11 3.24 2.44
CA GLU A 74 46.21 3.22 3.41
C GLU A 74 46.90 1.86 3.41
N GLU A 75 48.06 1.77 4.04
CA GLU A 75 48.82 0.52 4.15
C GLU A 75 47.99 -0.62 4.77
N GLY A 76 48.31 -1.86 4.40
CA GLY A 76 47.61 -3.05 4.89
C GLY A 76 46.24 -3.29 4.26
N GLY A 77 45.95 -2.69 3.09
CA GLY A 77 44.72 -2.92 2.33
C GLY A 77 43.50 -2.19 2.90
N VAL A 78 43.73 -1.19 3.76
CA VAL A 78 42.66 -0.37 4.35
C VAL A 78 42.17 0.64 3.33
N VAL A 79 40.87 0.66 3.07
CA VAL A 79 40.20 1.62 2.19
C VAL A 79 39.16 2.41 2.97
N PHE A 80 39.26 3.73 2.92
CA PHE A 80 38.23 4.66 3.38
C PHE A 80 37.45 5.17 2.17
N PHE A 81 36.14 5.29 2.26
CA PHE A 81 35.35 5.80 1.14
C PHE A 81 34.05 6.47 1.60
N GLU A 82 33.56 7.36 0.76
CA GLU A 82 32.26 8.01 0.90
C GLU A 82 31.31 7.45 -0.17
N SER A 83 30.06 7.21 0.20
CA SER A 83 29.03 6.74 -0.72
C SER A 83 27.69 7.41 -0.46
N VAL A 84 26.89 7.56 -1.51
CA VAL A 84 25.46 7.92 -1.40
C VAL A 84 24.64 6.66 -1.61
N GLY A 85 23.92 6.21 -0.59
CA GLY A 85 22.94 5.14 -0.71
C GLY A 85 21.58 5.69 -1.12
N ARG A 86 21.01 5.19 -2.21
CA ARG A 86 19.64 5.51 -2.67
C ARG A 86 18.70 4.36 -2.35
N TRP A 87 17.80 4.59 -1.41
CA TRP A 87 16.79 3.63 -0.97
C TRP A 87 15.46 3.91 -1.67
N THR A 88 14.92 2.94 -2.39
CA THR A 88 13.57 3.02 -2.98
C THR A 88 12.63 2.14 -2.16
N LEU A 89 11.66 2.75 -1.49
CA LEU A 89 10.69 2.05 -0.65
C LEU A 89 9.52 1.52 -1.49
N ARG A 90 8.73 0.60 -0.92
CA ARG A 90 7.61 -0.04 -1.63
C ARG A 90 6.45 0.93 -1.85
N GLY A 91 6.28 1.92 -0.98
CA GLY A 91 5.38 3.06 -1.17
C GLY A 91 5.97 4.16 -2.06
N GLY A 92 6.96 3.87 -2.91
CA GLY A 92 7.49 4.80 -3.91
C GLY A 92 8.37 5.94 -3.38
N ALA A 93 8.51 6.10 -2.07
CA ALA A 93 9.41 7.07 -1.48
C ALA A 93 10.88 6.74 -1.82
N VAL A 94 11.68 7.75 -2.16
CA VAL A 94 13.12 7.62 -2.39
C VAL A 94 13.87 8.41 -1.34
N ILE A 95 14.82 7.76 -0.65
CA ILE A 95 15.59 8.34 0.44
C ILE A 95 17.07 8.21 0.13
N GLU A 96 17.77 9.34 0.09
CA GLU A 96 19.22 9.39 -0.12
C GLU A 96 19.93 9.55 1.21
N ILE A 97 20.88 8.66 1.50
CA ILE A 97 21.64 8.67 2.73
C ILE A 97 23.14 8.70 2.40
N ASN A 98 23.84 9.68 2.95
CA ASN A 98 25.29 9.75 2.87
C ASN A 98 25.91 8.80 3.90
N ALA A 99 26.92 8.04 3.48
CA ALA A 99 27.69 7.16 4.34
C ALA A 99 29.18 7.40 4.15
N ALA A 100 29.93 7.27 5.25
CA ALA A 100 31.38 7.17 5.24
C ALA A 100 31.77 5.81 5.80
N SER A 101 32.65 5.10 5.11
CA SER A 101 33.00 3.73 5.46
C SER A 101 34.50 3.52 5.48
N LYS A 102 34.94 2.60 6.35
CA LYS A 102 36.26 2.00 6.34
C LYS A 102 36.10 0.52 6.07
N ILE A 103 36.94 -0.05 5.22
CA ILE A 103 36.98 -1.47 4.93
C ILE A 103 38.43 -1.94 4.82
N THR A 104 38.75 -3.15 5.23
CA THR A 104 40.05 -3.76 4.93
C THR A 104 39.88 -4.88 3.92
N ILE A 105 40.69 -4.85 2.86
CA ILE A 105 40.62 -5.77 1.74
C ILE A 105 41.93 -6.56 1.66
N VAL A 106 41.86 -7.86 1.94
CA VAL A 106 42.97 -8.81 1.84
C VAL A 106 42.58 -9.91 0.87
N ASP A 107 43.44 -10.20 -0.11
CA ASP A 107 43.19 -11.24 -1.13
C ASP A 107 41.79 -11.12 -1.79
N GLU A 108 41.42 -9.88 -2.15
CA GLU A 108 40.11 -9.50 -2.73
C GLU A 108 38.88 -9.74 -1.83
N GLN A 109 39.08 -10.13 -0.58
CA GLN A 109 38.03 -10.30 0.42
C GLN A 109 38.03 -9.20 1.47
N PHE A 110 36.84 -8.88 1.96
CA PHE A 110 36.63 -7.94 3.05
C PHE A 110 36.82 -8.68 4.37
N VAL A 111 37.81 -8.27 5.16
CA VAL A 111 38.12 -8.89 6.45
C VAL A 111 37.54 -8.10 7.62
N ASP A 112 37.31 -6.80 7.43
CA ASP A 112 36.48 -6.00 8.35
C ASP A 112 35.86 -4.81 7.62
N GLN A 113 34.72 -4.34 8.12
CA GLN A 113 34.07 -3.13 7.64
C GLN A 113 33.44 -2.32 8.78
N ARG A 114 33.56 -1.00 8.71
CA ARG A 114 32.89 -0.03 9.58
C ARG A 114 32.15 0.97 8.73
N ILE A 115 30.84 1.10 8.96
CA ILE A 115 29.95 1.97 8.20
C ILE A 115 29.41 3.03 9.15
N TYR A 116 29.72 4.30 8.87
CA TYR A 116 29.17 5.45 9.56
C TYR A 116 28.07 6.04 8.69
N VAL A 117 26.84 5.82 9.11
CA VAL A 117 25.64 6.17 8.36
C VAL A 117 24.51 6.50 9.33
N ASP A 118 23.68 7.48 8.97
CA ASP A 118 22.43 7.75 9.68
C ASP A 118 21.26 7.12 8.89
N ASN A 119 20.84 5.93 9.32
CA ASN A 119 19.71 5.23 8.70
C ASN A 119 18.36 5.63 9.32
N ALA A 120 18.31 6.55 10.29
CA ALA A 120 17.05 6.94 10.94
C ALA A 120 15.98 7.37 9.93
N PRO A 121 16.27 8.18 8.88
CA PRO A 121 15.24 8.58 7.92
C PRO A 121 14.63 7.39 7.16
N VAL A 122 15.42 6.35 6.86
CA VAL A 122 14.92 5.13 6.18
C VAL A 122 14.02 4.32 7.11
N PHE A 123 14.43 4.13 8.37
CA PHE A 123 13.63 3.38 9.34
C PHE A 123 12.32 4.09 9.67
N GLU A 124 12.34 5.41 9.88
CA GLU A 124 11.13 6.20 10.10
C GLU A 124 10.16 6.11 8.91
N ALA A 125 10.67 6.07 7.68
CA ALA A 125 9.84 5.89 6.50
C ALA A 125 9.25 4.47 6.40
N LEU A 126 10.04 3.43 6.67
CA LEU A 126 9.55 2.04 6.69
C LEU A 126 8.52 1.80 7.79
N GLU A 127 8.69 2.42 8.96
CA GLU A 127 7.70 2.35 10.05
C GLU A 127 6.39 3.00 9.66
N ARG A 128 6.43 4.19 9.01
CA ARG A 128 5.24 4.85 8.49
C ARG A 128 4.49 4.02 7.45
N GLU A 129 5.20 3.41 6.49
CA GLU A 129 4.59 2.53 5.49
C GLU A 129 3.93 1.31 6.16
N SER A 130 4.61 0.72 7.15
CA SER A 130 4.10 -0.46 7.85
C SER A 130 2.90 -0.14 8.74
N SER A 131 2.84 1.05 9.35
CA SER A 131 1.73 1.44 10.22
C SER A 131 0.44 1.71 9.46
N MET A 132 0.55 2.20 8.21
CA MET A 132 -0.61 2.55 7.38
C MET A 132 -1.17 1.37 6.60
N ALA A 133 -0.39 0.29 6.43
CA ALA A 133 -0.79 -0.88 5.67
C ALA A 133 -2.02 -1.57 6.28
N GLY A 134 -3.09 -1.69 5.50
CA GLY A 134 -4.30 -2.40 5.90
C GLY A 134 -5.24 -1.61 6.81
N GLU A 135 -4.97 -0.32 7.09
CA GLU A 135 -5.86 0.53 7.91
C GLU A 135 -7.31 0.56 7.39
N HIS A 136 -7.49 0.44 6.07
CA HIS A 136 -8.82 0.38 5.45
C HIS A 136 -9.68 -0.77 5.99
N ARG A 137 -9.08 -1.88 6.44
CA ARG A 137 -9.79 -3.06 6.99
C ARG A 137 -10.45 -2.78 8.34
N GLU A 138 -9.89 -1.84 9.10
CA GLU A 138 -10.43 -1.42 10.39
C GLU A 138 -11.54 -0.38 10.26
N PHE A 139 -11.69 0.25 9.10
CA PHE A 139 -12.68 1.30 8.89
C PHE A 139 -14.10 0.82 9.17
N GLN A 140 -14.75 1.46 10.16
CA GLN A 140 -16.12 1.16 10.56
C GLN A 140 -16.91 2.44 10.70
N SER A 141 -18.05 2.52 10.00
CA SER A 141 -18.94 3.67 10.10
C SER A 141 -19.83 3.58 11.33
N ARG A 142 -20.16 4.72 11.93
CA ARG A 142 -21.20 4.83 12.96
C ARG A 142 -22.55 5.07 12.30
N LEU A 143 -23.56 4.29 12.65
CA LEU A 143 -24.93 4.44 12.19
C LEU A 143 -25.83 4.85 13.36
N ILE A 144 -26.53 5.96 13.19
CA ILE A 144 -27.54 6.45 14.12
C ILE A 144 -28.88 6.39 13.39
N VAL A 145 -29.80 5.57 13.90
CA VAL A 145 -31.14 5.40 13.34
C VAL A 145 -32.13 6.01 14.32
N THR A 146 -33.01 6.87 13.81
CA THR A 146 -34.12 7.45 14.57
C THR A 146 -35.44 6.85 14.09
N GLY A 147 -36.44 6.88 14.97
CA GLY A 147 -37.76 6.34 14.72
C GLY A 147 -38.73 6.78 15.80
N LEU A 148 -39.80 6.02 16.01
CA LEU A 148 -40.78 6.27 17.07
C LEU A 148 -40.65 5.21 18.17
N ASP A 149 -40.78 5.60 19.43
CA ASP A 149 -40.89 4.70 20.58
C ASP A 149 -42.30 4.09 20.70
N ALA A 150 -42.53 3.28 21.74
CA ALA A 150 -43.81 2.62 21.98
C ALA A 150 -44.99 3.59 22.22
N ASP A 151 -44.69 4.84 22.60
CA ASP A 151 -45.68 5.91 22.81
C ASP A 151 -45.83 6.82 21.58
N GLY A 152 -45.16 6.50 20.47
CA GLY A 152 -45.19 7.26 19.23
C GLY A 152 -44.34 8.54 19.24
N LYS A 153 -43.37 8.67 20.15
CA LYS A 153 -42.46 9.84 20.23
C LYS A 153 -41.16 9.57 19.50
N SER A 154 -40.54 10.62 18.94
CA SER A 154 -39.22 10.54 18.30
C SER A 154 -38.17 9.99 19.27
N ALA A 155 -37.48 8.93 18.88
CA ALA A 155 -36.45 8.27 19.68
C ALA A 155 -35.29 7.80 18.80
N PHE A 156 -34.14 7.52 19.44
CA PHE A 156 -33.08 6.74 18.82
C PHE A 156 -33.47 5.27 18.84
N VAL A 157 -33.61 4.67 17.66
CA VAL A 157 -33.83 3.23 17.50
C VAL A 157 -32.53 2.49 17.72
N SER A 158 -31.42 3.02 17.20
CA SER A 158 -30.07 2.51 17.44
C SER A 158 -29.02 3.60 17.26
N ASP A 159 -27.92 3.49 17.99
CA ASP A 159 -26.72 4.33 17.84
C ASP A 159 -25.50 3.48 18.15
N GLY A 160 -24.66 3.24 17.14
CA GLY A 160 -23.46 2.45 17.32
C GLY A 160 -22.67 2.23 16.04
N PRO A 161 -21.55 1.50 16.13
CA PRO A 161 -20.84 1.05 14.95
C PRO A 161 -21.74 0.14 14.09
N THR A 162 -21.61 0.27 12.77
CA THR A 162 -22.31 -0.57 11.80
C THR A 162 -21.89 -2.03 11.94
N THR A 163 -22.86 -2.93 11.96
CA THR A 163 -22.62 -4.38 12.06
C THR A 163 -22.59 -5.09 10.71
N ASP A 164 -23.24 -4.52 9.69
CA ASP A 164 -23.24 -5.03 8.31
C ASP A 164 -22.03 -4.44 7.54
N ARG A 165 -20.94 -5.21 7.49
CA ARG A 165 -19.66 -4.81 6.89
C ARG A 165 -19.09 -5.94 6.03
N LEU A 166 -18.65 -5.60 4.81
CA LEU A 166 -17.80 -6.45 4.00
C LEU A 166 -16.36 -5.95 4.10
N VAL A 167 -15.45 -6.80 4.58
CA VAL A 167 -14.00 -6.55 4.57
C VAL A 167 -13.40 -7.41 3.46
N ALA A 168 -12.97 -6.78 2.38
CA ALA A 168 -12.27 -7.40 1.27
C ALA A 168 -10.81 -6.92 1.25
N ASP A 169 -9.99 -7.51 0.38
CA ASP A 169 -8.57 -7.14 0.28
C ASP A 169 -8.36 -5.74 -0.28
N GLY A 170 -9.22 -5.32 -1.20
CA GLY A 170 -9.14 -4.02 -1.87
C GLY A 170 -10.06 -2.93 -1.31
N TYR A 171 -11.00 -3.28 -0.42
CA TYR A 171 -11.86 -2.29 0.20
C TYR A 171 -12.59 -2.81 1.44
N THR A 172 -13.06 -1.88 2.26
CA THR A 172 -14.06 -2.14 3.32
C THR A 172 -15.32 -1.35 3.04
N ARG A 173 -16.46 -2.06 2.92
CA ARG A 173 -17.77 -1.44 2.73
C ARG A 173 -18.61 -1.55 4.00
N ASN A 174 -19.13 -0.42 4.45
CA ASN A 174 -20.11 -0.31 5.52
C ASN A 174 -21.47 -0.02 4.89
N HIS A 175 -22.41 -0.95 5.02
CA HIS A 175 -23.75 -0.77 4.49
C HIS A 175 -24.60 -0.02 5.52
N LEU A 176 -24.91 1.25 5.24
CA LEU A 176 -25.61 2.12 6.20
C LEU A 176 -27.12 1.96 6.11
N TRP A 177 -27.66 1.85 4.90
CA TRP A 177 -29.10 1.80 4.67
C TRP A 177 -29.44 1.07 3.38
N GLN A 178 -30.55 0.34 3.36
CA GLN A 178 -31.15 -0.28 2.19
C GLN A 178 -32.66 -0.07 2.22
N ALA A 179 -33.24 0.28 1.07
CA ALA A 179 -34.66 0.31 0.82
C ALA A 179 -34.97 -0.49 -0.44
N THR A 180 -36.17 -1.08 -0.51
CA THR A 180 -36.61 -1.90 -1.65
C THR A 180 -37.53 -1.18 -2.63
N GLU A 181 -37.89 0.07 -2.36
CA GLU A 181 -38.76 0.88 -3.22
C GLU A 181 -38.47 2.38 -3.03
N VAL A 182 -38.66 3.19 -4.06
CA VAL A 182 -38.61 4.66 -4.02
C VAL A 182 -39.91 5.22 -4.63
N PRO A 183 -40.70 6.05 -3.90
CA PRO A 183 -40.46 6.51 -2.53
C PRO A 183 -40.77 5.42 -1.49
N THR A 184 -39.87 5.23 -0.53
CA THR A 184 -40.10 4.34 0.60
C THR A 184 -40.95 5.03 1.68
N PRO A 185 -41.92 4.34 2.30
CA PRO A 185 -42.64 4.89 3.46
C PRO A 185 -41.67 5.28 4.58
N VAL A 186 -41.89 6.43 5.22
CA VAL A 186 -41.03 6.99 6.29
C VAL A 186 -40.83 6.01 7.46
N MET A 187 -41.82 5.14 7.71
CA MET A 187 -41.82 4.13 8.77
C MET A 187 -41.66 2.70 8.25
N ALA A 188 -41.28 2.52 6.98
CA ALA A 188 -40.95 1.19 6.48
C ALA A 188 -39.79 0.61 7.29
N ALA A 189 -39.83 -0.69 7.53
CA ALA A 189 -38.80 -1.43 8.25
C ALA A 189 -37.54 -1.63 7.38
N ASN A 190 -36.93 -0.51 6.97
CA ASN A 190 -35.68 -0.46 6.24
C ASN A 190 -34.48 -0.54 7.20
N GLY A 191 -33.33 -0.91 6.67
CA GLY A 191 -32.09 -1.00 7.43
C GLY A 191 -30.95 -1.52 6.56
N PRO A 192 -29.77 -1.79 7.13
CA PRO A 192 -28.70 -2.48 6.43
C PRO A 192 -29.16 -3.83 5.85
N GLY A 193 -28.67 -4.17 4.65
CA GLY A 193 -28.96 -5.41 3.93
C GLY A 193 -27.87 -6.48 4.12
N GLY A 194 -27.45 -7.13 3.02
CA GLY A 194 -26.22 -7.95 3.02
C GLY A 194 -25.06 -7.16 2.41
N ALA A 195 -24.06 -6.79 3.22
CA ALA A 195 -22.97 -5.88 2.83
C ALA A 195 -22.15 -6.30 1.60
N SER A 196 -22.21 -7.57 1.18
CA SER A 196 -21.55 -7.99 -0.05
C SER A 196 -22.22 -7.41 -1.29
N VAL A 197 -23.54 -7.29 -1.34
CA VAL A 197 -24.26 -6.96 -2.59
C VAL A 197 -24.09 -5.46 -2.95
N ILE A 198 -23.49 -5.16 -4.11
CA ILE A 198 -23.35 -3.77 -4.62
C ILE A 198 -24.71 -3.22 -5.05
N PRO A 199 -25.44 -3.87 -5.98
CA PRO A 199 -26.67 -3.31 -6.49
C PRO A 199 -27.75 -3.30 -5.41
N PRO A 200 -28.53 -2.21 -5.27
CA PRO A 200 -29.68 -2.21 -4.39
C PRO A 200 -30.79 -3.13 -4.93
N PRO A 201 -31.79 -3.49 -4.09
CA PRO A 201 -32.94 -4.26 -4.54
C PRO A 201 -33.71 -3.52 -5.64
N PRO A 202 -34.41 -4.22 -6.56
CA PRO A 202 -35.18 -3.57 -7.63
C PRO A 202 -36.09 -2.47 -7.11
N ALA A 203 -36.10 -1.31 -7.79
CA ALA A 203 -36.79 -0.08 -7.38
C ALA A 203 -36.33 0.54 -6.05
N GLY A 204 -35.28 0.01 -5.43
CA GLY A 204 -34.72 0.43 -4.16
C GLY A 204 -33.49 1.32 -4.25
N TYR A 205 -32.92 1.62 -3.08
CA TYR A 205 -31.62 2.30 -2.97
C TYR A 205 -30.83 1.72 -1.80
N ASN A 206 -29.52 1.88 -1.83
CA ASN A 206 -28.69 1.73 -0.65
C ASN A 206 -27.81 2.97 -0.43
N TYR A 207 -27.41 3.18 0.81
CA TYR A 207 -26.41 4.15 1.20
C TYR A 207 -25.26 3.41 1.88
N VAL A 208 -24.05 3.56 1.36
CA VAL A 208 -22.84 2.90 1.85
C VAL A 208 -21.70 3.88 2.04
N ILE A 209 -20.78 3.54 2.96
CA ILE A 209 -19.46 4.16 3.04
C ILE A 209 -18.42 3.11 2.70
N THR A 210 -17.59 3.36 1.70
CA THR A 210 -16.55 2.43 1.23
C THR A 210 -15.18 3.04 1.39
N ALA A 211 -14.25 2.30 1.96
CA ALA A 211 -12.82 2.65 2.01
C ALA A 211 -12.06 1.77 1.00
N PHE A 212 -11.49 2.35 -0.04
CA PHE A 212 -10.65 1.66 -1.01
C PHE A 212 -9.20 1.61 -0.53
N ALA A 213 -8.63 0.40 -0.46
CA ALA A 213 -7.23 0.15 -0.12
C ALA A 213 -6.30 0.69 -1.22
N PRO A 214 -5.09 1.19 -0.87
CA PRO A 214 -4.02 1.37 -1.84
C PRO A 214 -3.81 0.13 -2.71
N ASP A 215 -3.63 0.31 -4.02
CA ASP A 215 -3.40 -0.77 -4.98
C ASP A 215 -2.14 -1.60 -4.63
N SER A 216 -1.20 -1.04 -3.85
CA SER A 216 -0.01 -1.74 -3.34
C SER A 216 -0.28 -2.72 -2.20
N GLU A 217 -1.46 -2.68 -1.56
CA GLU A 217 -1.79 -3.52 -0.39
C GLU A 217 -2.49 -4.83 -0.74
N TRP A 218 -2.88 -5.02 -2.00
CA TRP A 218 -3.64 -6.19 -2.43
C TRP A 218 -3.41 -6.50 -3.91
N ASP A 219 -3.73 -7.73 -4.32
CA ASP A 219 -3.67 -8.12 -5.73
C ASP A 219 -4.86 -7.54 -6.50
N TYR A 220 -4.72 -6.29 -6.97
CA TYR A 220 -5.76 -5.66 -7.78
C TYR A 220 -6.05 -6.48 -9.03
N GLU A 221 -5.00 -6.84 -9.78
CA GLU A 221 -5.13 -7.40 -11.13
C GLU A 221 -5.81 -8.78 -11.11
N GLY A 222 -5.46 -9.64 -10.14
CA GLY A 222 -6.06 -10.96 -9.99
C GLY A 222 -7.27 -11.01 -9.05
N GLY A 223 -7.36 -10.10 -8.08
CA GLY A 223 -8.34 -10.17 -6.99
C GLY A 223 -9.67 -9.47 -7.26
N TYR A 224 -9.70 -8.44 -8.12
CA TYR A 224 -10.88 -7.57 -8.25
C TYR A 224 -12.12 -8.32 -8.77
N ALA A 225 -11.96 -9.14 -9.81
CA ALA A 225 -13.06 -9.90 -10.41
C ALA A 225 -13.74 -10.84 -9.40
N ARG A 226 -12.94 -11.49 -8.54
CA ARG A 226 -13.45 -12.31 -7.43
C ARG A 226 -14.30 -11.48 -6.48
N ILE A 227 -13.80 -10.30 -6.07
CA ILE A 227 -14.52 -9.43 -5.15
C ILE A 227 -15.85 -8.95 -5.76
N LEU A 228 -15.88 -8.58 -7.04
CA LEU A 228 -17.13 -8.20 -7.74
C LEU A 228 -18.14 -9.35 -7.78
N ALA A 229 -17.68 -10.58 -8.05
CA ALA A 229 -18.53 -11.76 -8.03
C ALA A 229 -19.10 -12.03 -6.64
N GLU A 230 -18.27 -12.01 -5.59
CA GLU A 230 -18.69 -12.10 -4.19
C GLU A 230 -19.67 -10.97 -3.81
N SER A 231 -19.57 -9.84 -4.53
CA SER A 231 -20.39 -8.65 -4.29
C SER A 231 -21.69 -8.57 -5.09
N GLY A 232 -22.10 -9.65 -5.76
CA GLY A 232 -23.33 -9.65 -6.58
C GLY A 232 -23.25 -8.77 -7.83
N ALA A 233 -22.05 -8.40 -8.26
CA ALA A 233 -21.76 -7.68 -9.49
C ALA A 233 -20.91 -8.53 -10.46
N GLY A 234 -20.86 -9.86 -10.28
CA GLY A 234 -20.07 -10.75 -11.13
C GLY A 234 -20.55 -10.77 -12.59
N ASP A 235 -21.87 -10.81 -12.80
CA ASP A 235 -22.48 -10.79 -14.14
C ASP A 235 -22.31 -9.43 -14.86
N ALA A 236 -21.84 -8.41 -14.13
CA ALA A 236 -21.54 -7.09 -14.65
C ALA A 236 -20.11 -6.96 -15.19
N VAL A 237 -19.28 -8.01 -15.10
CA VAL A 237 -17.88 -8.04 -15.53
C VAL A 237 -17.75 -8.72 -16.88
N ASP A 238 -17.07 -8.07 -17.83
CA ASP A 238 -16.58 -8.74 -19.05
C ASP A 238 -15.13 -9.19 -18.81
N PRO A 239 -14.81 -10.50 -18.93
CA PRO A 239 -13.44 -11.00 -18.74
C PRO A 239 -12.40 -10.43 -19.71
N THR A 240 -12.83 -9.77 -20.79
CA THR A 240 -11.94 -9.12 -21.76
C THR A 240 -11.61 -7.67 -21.42
N ASP A 241 -12.31 -7.07 -20.46
CA ASP A 241 -12.05 -5.72 -19.99
C ASP A 241 -10.84 -5.64 -19.03
N ALA A 242 -10.36 -4.41 -18.80
CA ALA A 242 -9.37 -4.16 -17.76
C ALA A 242 -9.89 -4.56 -16.37
N PRO A 243 -9.02 -5.00 -15.45
CA PRO A 243 -9.47 -5.42 -14.12
C PRO A 243 -10.29 -4.35 -13.40
N GLY A 244 -11.38 -4.80 -12.78
CA GLY A 244 -12.33 -3.99 -12.04
C GLY A 244 -13.42 -3.29 -12.86
N MET A 245 -13.36 -3.34 -14.19
CA MET A 245 -14.41 -2.76 -15.03
C MET A 245 -15.72 -3.53 -14.89
N HIS A 246 -16.80 -2.81 -14.56
CA HIS A 246 -18.14 -3.39 -14.45
C HIS A 246 -19.24 -2.37 -14.76
N THR A 247 -20.44 -2.85 -15.07
CA THR A 247 -21.63 -2.02 -15.34
C THR A 247 -22.86 -2.52 -14.58
N THR A 248 -23.44 -1.69 -13.73
CA THR A 248 -24.67 -1.99 -12.99
C THR A 248 -25.85 -1.18 -13.53
N ASP A 249 -27.07 -1.70 -13.39
CA ASP A 249 -28.30 -0.97 -13.73
C ASP A 249 -28.70 -0.04 -12.57
N THR A 250 -27.82 0.92 -12.27
CA THR A 250 -27.95 1.86 -11.17
C THR A 250 -27.63 3.30 -11.58
N ILE A 251 -28.12 4.25 -10.78
CA ILE A 251 -27.56 5.60 -10.68
C ILE A 251 -26.83 5.68 -9.34
N ASP A 252 -25.52 5.93 -9.41
CA ASP A 252 -24.65 5.98 -8.25
C ASP A 252 -24.18 7.42 -8.03
N ILE A 253 -24.41 7.97 -6.84
CA ILE A 253 -23.91 9.28 -6.43
C ILE A 253 -22.80 9.03 -5.42
N VAL A 254 -21.55 9.26 -5.82
CA VAL A 254 -20.36 8.93 -5.03
C VAL A 254 -19.57 10.19 -4.73
N THR A 255 -19.34 10.49 -3.45
CA THR A 255 -18.58 11.64 -2.97
C THR A 255 -17.36 11.20 -2.19
N VAL A 256 -16.18 11.74 -2.49
CA VAL A 256 -14.96 11.46 -1.73
C VAL A 256 -14.98 12.24 -0.41
N ILE A 257 -14.85 11.52 0.70
CA ILE A 257 -14.76 12.06 2.06
C ILE A 257 -13.32 12.37 2.44
N SER A 258 -12.37 11.50 2.07
CA SER A 258 -10.93 11.65 2.32
C SER A 258 -10.11 10.80 1.35
N GLY A 259 -8.84 11.16 1.15
CA GLY A 259 -7.94 10.51 0.18
C GLY A 259 -8.26 10.88 -1.27
N GLU A 260 -7.75 10.07 -2.19
CA GLU A 260 -8.04 10.20 -3.63
C GLU A 260 -8.19 8.84 -4.31
N ALA A 261 -9.04 8.77 -5.33
CA ALA A 261 -9.21 7.57 -6.15
C ALA A 261 -9.38 7.95 -7.63
N CYS A 262 -8.85 7.11 -8.51
CA CYS A 262 -8.99 7.25 -9.94
C CYS A 262 -10.20 6.46 -10.43
N VAL A 263 -11.09 7.13 -11.16
CA VAL A 263 -12.24 6.52 -11.85
C VAL A 263 -11.84 6.30 -13.30
N LEU A 264 -11.93 5.05 -13.75
CA LEU A 264 -11.63 4.62 -15.10
C LEU A 264 -12.94 4.40 -15.86
N LEU A 265 -13.02 4.92 -17.08
CA LEU A 265 -14.09 4.72 -18.04
C LEU A 265 -13.49 4.22 -19.37
N ASP A 266 -14.33 3.78 -20.31
CA ASP A 266 -13.88 3.31 -21.63
C ASP A 266 -12.97 4.30 -22.38
N THR A 267 -13.22 5.60 -22.20
CA THR A 267 -12.58 6.67 -22.97
C THR A 267 -11.45 7.39 -22.23
N GLY A 268 -11.19 7.04 -20.97
CA GLY A 268 -10.17 7.71 -20.16
C GLY A 268 -10.42 7.59 -18.66
N GLU A 269 -9.54 8.22 -17.88
CA GLU A 269 -9.58 8.17 -16.43
C GLU A 269 -9.48 9.58 -15.82
N THR A 270 -10.01 9.75 -14.61
CA THR A 270 -9.89 10.99 -13.84
C THR A 270 -9.69 10.69 -12.36
N THR A 271 -8.85 11.47 -11.69
CA THR A 271 -8.66 11.35 -10.23
C THR A 271 -9.63 12.25 -9.51
N MET A 272 -10.47 11.64 -8.66
CA MET A 272 -11.32 12.32 -7.70
C MET A 272 -10.57 12.51 -6.37
N ARG A 273 -10.73 13.67 -5.76
CA ARG A 273 -10.14 14.04 -4.47
C ARG A 273 -11.22 14.40 -3.47
N GLN A 274 -10.84 14.56 -2.21
CA GLN A 274 -11.74 14.99 -1.14
C GLN A 274 -12.68 16.13 -1.54
N GLY A 275 -13.98 15.90 -1.38
CA GLY A 275 -15.07 16.81 -1.75
C GLY A 275 -15.63 16.60 -3.16
N ASP A 276 -14.91 15.93 -4.06
CA ASP A 276 -15.39 15.65 -5.40
C ASP A 276 -16.56 14.67 -5.37
N THR A 277 -17.52 14.86 -6.28
CA THR A 277 -18.67 13.99 -6.45
C THR A 277 -18.81 13.57 -7.91
N ILE A 278 -19.05 12.28 -8.12
CA ILE A 278 -19.39 11.72 -9.43
C ILE A 278 -20.82 11.18 -9.38
N VAL A 279 -21.53 11.33 -10.50
CA VAL A 279 -22.83 10.69 -10.73
C VAL A 279 -22.66 9.71 -11.88
N GLN A 280 -22.65 8.42 -11.57
CA GLN A 280 -22.50 7.34 -12.55
C GLN A 280 -23.87 6.80 -12.92
N ARG A 281 -24.16 6.67 -14.22
CA ARG A 281 -25.53 6.38 -14.71
C ARG A 281 -25.50 5.16 -15.62
N GLY A 282 -25.40 3.97 -15.00
CA GLY A 282 -25.30 2.70 -15.71
C GLY A 282 -24.15 2.65 -16.72
N THR A 283 -23.02 3.28 -16.38
CA THR A 283 -21.82 3.36 -17.22
C THR A 283 -20.77 2.37 -16.76
N LYS A 284 -20.09 1.71 -17.70
CA LYS A 284 -18.96 0.83 -17.41
C LYS A 284 -17.83 1.61 -16.75
N HIS A 285 -17.32 1.12 -15.63
CA HIS A 285 -16.28 1.82 -14.89
C HIS A 285 -15.47 0.90 -13.96
N ALA A 286 -14.30 1.37 -13.55
CA ALA A 286 -13.50 0.79 -12.49
C ALA A 286 -12.97 1.88 -11.55
N TRP A 287 -12.60 1.48 -10.33
CA TRP A 287 -11.95 2.36 -9.35
C TRP A 287 -10.56 1.84 -9.04
N ARG A 288 -9.58 2.75 -8.94
CA ARG A 288 -8.18 2.48 -8.56
C ARG A 288 -7.78 3.42 -7.44
N ASN A 289 -7.05 2.93 -6.45
CA ASN A 289 -6.41 3.80 -5.48
C ASN A 289 -4.90 3.64 -5.60
N ARG A 290 -4.29 4.44 -6.49
CA ARG A 290 -2.84 4.41 -6.72
C ARG A 290 -2.05 5.22 -5.68
N ALA A 291 -2.73 5.83 -4.70
CA ALA A 291 -2.10 6.55 -3.61
C ALA A 291 -1.61 5.60 -2.51
N HIS A 292 -0.95 6.14 -1.48
CA HIS A 292 -0.39 5.37 -0.36
C HIS A 292 -1.31 5.37 0.88
N GLU A 293 -2.49 5.96 0.78
CA GLU A 293 -3.47 6.03 1.86
C GLU A 293 -4.86 5.56 1.38
N PRO A 294 -5.72 5.02 2.25
CA PRO A 294 -7.07 4.65 1.86
C PRO A 294 -7.92 5.84 1.38
N CYS A 295 -8.72 5.62 0.32
CA CYS A 295 -9.71 6.59 -0.14
C CYS A 295 -11.10 6.22 0.39
N VAL A 296 -11.74 7.13 1.14
CA VAL A 296 -13.07 6.90 1.73
C VAL A 296 -14.13 7.66 0.93
N VAL A 297 -15.17 6.95 0.49
CA VAL A 297 -16.28 7.53 -0.28
C VAL A 297 -17.63 7.27 0.39
N SER A 298 -18.53 8.25 0.27
CA SER A 298 -19.97 8.11 0.50
C SER A 298 -20.66 7.81 -0.81
N ALA A 299 -21.46 6.75 -0.89
CA ALA A 299 -22.13 6.35 -2.11
C ALA A 299 -23.61 6.03 -1.87
N VAL A 300 -24.48 6.66 -2.66
CA VAL A 300 -25.89 6.27 -2.78
C VAL A 300 -26.09 5.59 -4.12
N HIS A 301 -26.41 4.29 -4.13
CA HIS A 301 -26.76 3.57 -5.35
C HIS A 301 -28.29 3.47 -5.42
N VAL A 302 -28.86 3.78 -6.58
CA VAL A 302 -30.31 3.72 -6.81
C VAL A 302 -30.57 2.77 -7.98
N SER A 303 -31.41 1.76 -7.78
CA SER A 303 -31.82 0.87 -8.87
C SER A 303 -32.62 1.67 -9.89
N VAL A 304 -32.26 1.56 -11.17
CA VAL A 304 -33.08 2.11 -12.24
C VAL A 304 -34.06 1.07 -12.78
N LEU A 305 -35.22 1.54 -13.20
CA LEU A 305 -36.12 0.76 -14.03
C LEU A 305 -35.72 1.01 -15.49
N ARG A 306 -35.45 -0.06 -16.23
CA ARG A 306 -35.30 -0.03 -17.69
C ARG A 306 -36.55 -0.56 -18.37
#